data_AF-B5JGB5-F1
#
_entry.id   AF-B5JGB5-F1
#
_cell.length_a   1.000
_cell.length_b   1.000
_cell.length_c   1.000
_cell.angle_alpha   90.00
_cell.angle_beta   90.00
_cell.angle_gamma   90.00
#
_symmetry.space_group_name_H-M   'P 1'
#
loop_
_entity.id
_entity.type
_entity.pdbx_description
1 polymer ?
#
loop_
_entity_poly.entity_id
_entity_poly.type
_entity_poly.pdbx_seq_one_letter_code
_entity_poly.pdbx_strand_id
1 'polypeptide(L)'
;MVCAATVGFVLGALMSGLLLHHPQLELEKPYGRIVSGIGILLVGAFWVESFSVTGAIGIAGFACGLQNALATKYRGSVLRTTHLTGLLTDLGVMLGMKIRGHTLENWRIGVPLFLSLSFFVGAVCGAFAVLKFELPWLAIAGVAYVLGGLIWSVVKRRIWLSE
;
A
#
# COMPACT_ATOMS: atom_id res chain seq x y z
N MET A 1 -7.28 6.60 -20.93
CA MET A 1 -6.32 6.05 -19.96
C MET A 1 -6.36 6.79 -18.63
N VAL A 2 -6.04 8.09 -18.57
CA VAL A 2 -6.09 8.87 -17.30
C VAL A 2 -7.46 8.83 -16.62
N CYS A 3 -8.56 9.05 -17.36
CA CYS A 3 -9.90 8.98 -16.77
C CYS A 3 -10.22 7.60 -16.17
N ALA A 4 -9.80 6.51 -16.83
CA ALA A 4 -9.99 5.16 -16.32
C ALA A 4 -9.20 4.92 -15.03
N ALA A 5 -7.94 5.38 -14.98
CA ALA A 5 -7.12 5.32 -13.76
C ALA A 5 -7.77 6.12 -12.62
N THR A 6 -8.18 7.36 -12.87
CA THR A 6 -8.76 8.24 -11.86
C THR A 6 -10.11 7.72 -11.36
N VAL A 7 -11.02 7.33 -12.26
CA VAL A 7 -12.32 6.77 -11.88
C VAL A 7 -12.14 5.47 -11.12
N GLY A 8 -11.30 4.56 -11.63
CA GLY A 8 -10.95 3.32 -10.94
C GLY A 8 -10.44 3.61 -9.52
N PHE A 9 -9.47 4.51 -9.39
CA PHE A 9 -8.89 4.91 -8.10
C PHE A 9 -9.94 5.44 -7.12
N VAL A 10 -10.80 6.36 -7.56
CA VAL A 10 -11.86 6.91 -6.71
C VAL A 10 -12.84 5.82 -6.26
N LEU A 11 -13.24 4.92 -7.17
CA LEU A 11 -14.11 3.80 -6.84
C LEU A 11 -13.46 2.80 -5.87
N GLY A 12 -12.16 2.55 -6.02
CA GLY A 12 -11.39 1.71 -5.10
C GLY A 12 -11.32 2.34 -3.70
N ALA A 13 -11.06 3.64 -3.63
CA ALA A 13 -11.04 4.39 -2.39
C ALA A 13 -12.41 4.41 -1.70
N LEU A 14 -13.49 4.60 -2.49
CA LEU A 14 -14.87 4.49 -2.02
C LEU A 14 -15.14 3.11 -1.41
N MET A 15 -14.77 2.04 -2.12
CA MET A 15 -14.94 0.67 -1.63
C MET A 15 -14.18 0.42 -0.33
N SER A 16 -12.96 0.93 -0.19
CA SER A 16 -12.21 0.84 1.08
C SER A 16 -12.99 1.46 2.24
N GLY A 17 -13.57 2.65 2.02
CA GLY A 17 -14.38 3.33 3.03
C GLY A 17 -15.65 2.55 3.41
N LEU A 18 -16.29 1.90 2.45
CA LEU A 18 -17.46 1.05 2.71
C LEU A 18 -17.09 -0.22 3.50
N LEU A 19 -15.94 -0.84 3.17
CA LEU A 19 -15.46 -2.07 3.80
C LEU A 19 -14.91 -1.84 5.22
N LEU A 20 -14.37 -0.67 5.52
CA LEU A 20 -13.68 -0.37 6.79
C LEU A 20 -14.42 0.74 7.53
N HIS A 21 -15.46 0.35 8.27
CA HIS A 21 -16.37 1.29 8.95
C HIS A 21 -15.75 2.09 10.13
N HIS A 22 -14.49 1.86 10.54
CA HIS A 22 -13.84 2.62 11.62
C HIS A 22 -12.32 2.83 11.44
N PRO A 23 -11.78 4.07 11.61
CA PRO A 23 -10.46 4.48 11.12
C PRO A 23 -9.29 4.30 12.12
N GLN A 24 -9.36 3.39 13.09
CA GLN A 24 -8.25 3.09 14.01
C GLN A 24 -7.48 1.85 13.52
N LEU A 25 -6.14 1.87 13.63
CA LEU A 25 -5.31 0.67 13.42
C LEU A 25 -5.65 -0.37 14.48
N GLU A 26 -6.48 -1.31 14.09
CA GLU A 26 -6.76 -2.50 14.88
C GLU A 26 -6.18 -3.66 14.09
N LEU A 27 -5.03 -4.19 14.53
CA LEU A 27 -4.40 -5.36 13.88
C LEU A 27 -5.36 -6.57 13.80
N GLU A 28 -6.43 -6.55 14.61
CA GLU A 28 -7.61 -7.42 14.62
C GLU A 28 -8.52 -7.32 13.38
N LYS A 29 -8.36 -6.31 12.52
CA LYS A 29 -9.12 -6.19 11.25
C LYS A 29 -8.55 -7.07 10.13
N PRO A 30 -9.38 -7.47 9.14
CA PRO A 30 -8.99 -8.41 8.08
C PRO A 30 -8.09 -7.78 6.99
N TYR A 31 -7.08 -6.98 7.38
CA TYR A 31 -6.14 -6.34 6.46
C TYR A 31 -5.50 -7.33 5.48
N GLY A 32 -5.16 -8.54 5.96
CA GLY A 32 -4.60 -9.59 5.10
C GLY A 32 -5.52 -10.01 3.96
N ARG A 33 -6.84 -10.11 4.21
CA ARG A 33 -7.82 -10.45 3.17
C ARG A 33 -7.96 -9.34 2.13
N ILE A 34 -7.95 -8.08 2.57
CA ILE A 34 -8.02 -6.91 1.67
C ILE A 34 -6.76 -6.84 0.81
N VAL A 35 -5.58 -7.03 1.41
CA VAL A 35 -4.29 -7.07 0.69
C VAL A 35 -4.26 -8.22 -0.33
N SER A 36 -4.75 -9.41 0.02
CA SER A 36 -4.88 -10.50 -0.95
C SER A 36 -5.85 -10.17 -2.08
N GLY A 37 -6.98 -9.50 -1.79
CA GLY A 37 -7.93 -9.02 -2.78
C GLY A 37 -7.32 -8.02 -3.76
N ILE A 38 -6.50 -7.08 -3.25
CA ILE A 38 -5.70 -6.16 -4.08
C ILE A 38 -4.79 -6.96 -5.02
N GLY A 39 -4.10 -7.98 -4.51
CA GLY A 39 -3.24 -8.84 -5.32
C GLY A 39 -3.98 -9.56 -6.45
N ILE A 40 -5.18 -10.10 -6.17
CA ILE A 40 -6.04 -10.74 -7.19
C ILE A 40 -6.44 -9.73 -8.27
N LEU A 41 -6.80 -8.50 -7.89
CA LEU A 41 -7.13 -7.45 -8.85
C LEU A 41 -5.94 -7.10 -9.76
N LEU A 42 -4.72 -7.04 -9.23
CA LEU A 42 -3.52 -6.78 -10.02
C LEU A 42 -3.19 -7.92 -11.00
N VAL A 43 -3.33 -9.18 -10.56
CA VAL A 43 -3.20 -10.34 -11.47
C VAL A 43 -4.28 -10.29 -12.55
N GLY A 44 -5.53 -9.95 -12.19
CA GLY A 44 -6.61 -9.77 -13.15
C GLY A 44 -6.33 -8.64 -14.16
N ALA A 45 -5.77 -7.52 -13.71
CA ALA A 45 -5.37 -6.42 -14.57
C ALA A 45 -4.31 -6.86 -15.60
N PHE A 46 -3.34 -7.69 -15.20
CA PHE A 46 -2.36 -8.28 -16.12
C PHE A 46 -3.02 -9.14 -17.21
N TRP A 47 -3.99 -9.98 -16.86
CA TRP A 47 -4.73 -10.76 -17.88
C TRP A 47 -5.53 -9.87 -18.82
N VAL A 48 -6.21 -8.86 -18.28
CA VAL A 48 -7.06 -7.92 -19.06
C VAL A 48 -6.21 -7.05 -20.00
N GLU A 49 -4.96 -6.77 -19.66
CA GLU A 49 -4.06 -5.95 -20.48
C GLU A 49 -3.95 -6.45 -21.92
N SER A 50 -3.95 -7.77 -22.11
CA SER A 50 -3.87 -8.41 -23.43
C SER A 50 -5.07 -8.13 -24.34
N PHE A 51 -6.23 -7.76 -23.78
CA PHE A 51 -7.46 -7.47 -24.53
C PHE A 51 -7.88 -5.99 -24.44
N SER A 52 -7.57 -5.30 -23.34
CA SER A 52 -7.92 -3.90 -23.11
C SER A 52 -6.98 -3.22 -22.12
N VAL A 53 -6.00 -2.49 -22.64
CA VAL A 53 -5.07 -1.67 -21.84
C VAL A 53 -5.82 -0.67 -20.95
N THR A 54 -6.89 -0.05 -21.46
CA THR A 54 -7.69 0.90 -20.66
C THR A 54 -8.44 0.21 -19.53
N GLY A 55 -8.94 -1.01 -19.76
CA GLY A 55 -9.57 -1.83 -18.71
C GLY A 55 -8.58 -2.23 -17.62
N ALA A 56 -7.38 -2.69 -18.01
CA ALA A 56 -6.30 -3.02 -17.08
C ALA A 56 -5.90 -1.83 -16.21
N ILE A 57 -5.75 -0.64 -16.81
CA ILE A 57 -5.46 0.61 -16.11
C ILE A 57 -6.58 0.96 -15.11
N GLY A 58 -7.85 0.75 -15.48
CA GLY A 58 -8.98 0.99 -14.59
C GLY A 58 -8.98 0.06 -13.37
N ILE A 59 -8.72 -1.23 -13.58
CA ILE A 59 -8.63 -2.24 -12.51
C ILE A 59 -7.43 -1.96 -11.60
N ALA A 60 -6.26 -1.69 -12.19
CA ALA A 60 -5.06 -1.32 -11.44
C ALA A 60 -5.28 -0.01 -10.64
N GLY A 61 -5.94 0.98 -11.24
CA GLY A 61 -6.37 2.20 -10.57
C GLY A 61 -7.24 1.91 -9.36
N PHE A 62 -8.25 1.05 -9.50
CA PHE A 62 -9.10 0.60 -8.41
C PHE A 62 -8.32 -0.09 -7.30
N ALA A 63 -7.42 -1.02 -7.63
CA ALA A 63 -6.57 -1.70 -6.66
C ALA A 63 -5.70 -0.70 -5.87
N CYS A 64 -5.09 0.27 -6.55
CA CYS A 64 -4.31 1.35 -5.93
C CYS A 64 -5.16 2.25 -5.03
N GLY A 65 -6.38 2.60 -5.46
CA GLY A 65 -7.31 3.40 -4.66
C GLY A 65 -7.74 2.70 -3.39
N LEU A 66 -8.09 1.42 -3.51
CA LEU A 66 -8.44 0.54 -2.38
C LEU A 66 -7.28 0.46 -1.37
N GLN A 67 -6.06 0.26 -1.85
CA GLN A 67 -4.88 0.20 -1.00
C GLN A 67 -4.58 1.54 -0.29
N ASN A 68 -4.70 2.66 -0.99
CA ASN A 68 -4.38 3.96 -0.43
C ASN A 68 -5.41 4.43 0.60
N ALA A 69 -6.66 4.02 0.42
CA ALA A 69 -7.73 4.27 1.37
C ALA A 69 -7.81 3.24 2.50
N LEU A 70 -6.98 2.18 2.48
CA LEU A 70 -6.69 1.29 3.62
C LEU A 70 -5.91 2.02 4.74
N ALA A 71 -5.93 3.35 4.72
CA ALA A 71 -5.22 4.24 5.61
C ALA A 71 -5.50 3.89 7.05
N THR A 72 -4.43 3.82 7.83
CA THR A 72 -4.50 3.23 9.14
C THR A 72 -3.91 4.19 10.16
N LYS A 73 -4.67 4.54 11.20
CA LYS A 73 -4.21 5.47 12.24
C LYS A 73 -3.24 4.75 13.18
N TYR A 74 -1.94 5.01 13.04
CA TYR A 74 -0.90 4.58 13.97
C TYR A 74 -0.57 5.71 14.94
N ARG A 75 -0.82 5.49 16.24
CA ARG A 75 -0.55 6.48 17.31
C ARG A 75 -1.11 7.88 17.01
N GLY A 76 -2.33 7.93 16.47
CA GLY A 76 -3.02 9.18 16.11
C GLY A 76 -2.60 9.78 14.76
N SER A 77 -1.51 9.31 14.14
CA SER A 77 -1.12 9.72 12.79
C SER A 77 -1.72 8.79 11.74
N VAL A 78 -2.24 9.36 10.65
CA VAL A 78 -2.76 8.58 9.52
C VAL A 78 -1.58 8.10 8.68
N LEU A 79 -1.27 6.80 8.73
CA LEU A 79 -0.28 6.19 7.86
C LEU A 79 -0.92 5.76 6.54
N ARG A 80 -0.28 6.16 5.43
CA ARG A 80 -0.64 5.79 4.05
C ARG A 80 0.62 5.36 3.31
N THR A 81 0.47 4.47 2.34
CA THR A 81 1.56 4.02 1.44
C THR A 81 1.89 5.02 0.33
N THR A 82 1.17 6.15 0.27
CA THR A 82 1.33 7.24 -0.71
C THR A 82 1.40 8.60 0.01
N HIS A 83 1.47 9.70 -0.76
CA HIS A 83 1.83 11.04 -0.27
C HIS A 83 3.25 11.10 0.31
N LEU A 84 4.20 10.46 -0.40
CA LEU A 84 5.61 10.40 0.00
C LEU A 84 6.23 11.77 0.29
N THR A 85 5.84 12.81 -0.45
CA THR A 85 6.32 14.18 -0.22
C THR A 85 5.92 14.70 1.16
N GLY A 86 4.70 14.42 1.61
CA GLY A 86 4.25 14.75 2.97
C GLY A 86 5.08 14.00 4.01
N LEU A 87 5.28 12.70 3.81
CA LEU A 87 6.07 11.85 4.71
C LEU A 87 7.53 12.29 4.84
N LEU A 88 8.15 12.67 3.71
CA LEU A 88 9.52 13.21 3.69
C LEU A 88 9.60 14.60 4.31
N THR A 89 8.57 15.43 4.15
CA THR A 89 8.49 16.75 4.81
C THR A 89 8.43 16.58 6.32
N ASP A 90 7.54 15.71 6.80
CA ASP A 90 7.40 15.38 8.21
C ASP A 90 8.72 14.82 8.77
N LEU A 91 9.36 13.89 8.05
CA LEU A 91 10.68 13.36 8.41
C LEU A 91 11.72 14.49 8.54
N GLY A 92 11.78 15.40 7.58
CA GLY A 92 12.68 16.56 7.59
C GLY A 92 12.46 17.46 8.80
N VAL A 93 11.20 17.77 9.13
CA VAL A 93 10.83 18.56 10.31
C VAL A 93 11.26 17.84 11.60
N MET A 94 10.96 16.55 11.73
CA MET A 94 11.30 15.77 12.92
C MET A 94 12.81 15.62 13.11
N LEU A 95 13.57 15.44 12.03
CA LEU A 95 15.04 15.44 12.08
C LEU A 95 15.58 16.81 12.52
N GLY A 96 15.03 17.91 11.98
CA GLY A 96 15.38 19.26 12.40
C GLY A 96 15.14 19.51 13.90
N MET A 97 13.99 19.07 14.42
CA MET A 97 13.69 19.15 15.86
C MET A 97 14.67 18.33 16.69
N LYS A 98 15.05 17.12 16.24
CA LYS A 98 16.02 16.26 16.93
C LYS A 98 17.40 16.91 16.99
N ILE A 99 17.86 17.50 15.88
CA ILE A 99 19.13 18.23 15.79
C ILE A 99 19.13 19.42 16.76
N ARG A 100 17.99 20.09 16.94
CA ARG A 100 17.80 21.19 17.91
C ARG A 100 17.70 20.73 19.38
N GLY A 101 17.81 19.43 19.66
CA GLY A 101 17.81 18.88 21.01
C GLY A 101 16.43 18.58 21.59
N HIS A 102 15.35 18.63 20.79
CA HIS A 102 14.03 18.23 21.26
C HIS A 102 13.96 16.72 21.49
N THR A 103 13.35 16.31 22.60
CA THR A 103 13.03 14.91 22.88
C THR A 103 11.86 14.47 22.01
N LEU A 104 12.09 13.46 21.18
CA LEU A 104 11.11 12.95 20.22
C LEU A 104 11.00 11.44 20.37
N GLU A 105 9.79 10.91 20.20
CA GLU A 105 9.59 9.47 20.15
C GLU A 105 10.21 8.90 18.86
N ASN A 106 10.97 7.81 18.99
CA ASN A 106 11.70 7.21 17.86
C ASN A 106 10.81 6.83 16.66
N TRP A 107 9.55 6.45 16.90
CA TRP A 107 8.62 6.06 15.84
C TRP A 107 8.31 7.20 14.86
N ARG A 108 8.37 8.46 15.31
CA ARG A 108 8.04 9.62 14.47
C ARG A 108 9.09 9.92 13.41
N ILE A 109 10.29 9.36 13.56
CA ILE A 109 11.35 9.37 12.54
C ILE A 109 11.41 8.01 11.86
N GLY A 110 11.37 6.93 12.66
CA GLY A 110 11.52 5.56 12.16
C GLY A 110 10.43 5.14 11.18
N VAL A 111 9.16 5.42 11.45
CA VAL A 111 8.05 5.02 10.57
C VAL A 111 8.08 5.77 9.24
N PRO A 112 8.19 7.12 9.21
CA PRO A 112 8.36 7.85 7.95
C PRO A 112 9.57 7.39 7.16
N LEU A 113 10.72 7.24 7.81
CA LEU A 113 11.94 6.79 7.15
C LEU A 113 11.77 5.40 6.53
N PHE A 114 11.24 4.44 7.29
CA PHE A 114 11.03 3.06 6.84
C PHE A 114 10.08 3.00 5.64
N LEU A 115 8.95 3.70 5.71
CA LEU A 115 7.98 3.76 4.62
C LEU A 115 8.56 4.43 3.37
N SER A 116 9.30 5.53 3.53
CA SER A 116 9.96 6.22 2.42
C SER A 116 11.01 5.33 1.74
N LEU A 117 11.89 4.70 2.51
CA LEU A 117 12.92 3.81 1.97
C LEU A 117 12.30 2.60 1.26
N SER A 118 11.29 1.97 1.86
CA SER A 118 10.58 0.84 1.25
C SER A 118 9.93 1.22 -0.08
N PHE A 119 9.35 2.43 -0.16
CA PHE A 119 8.80 2.95 -1.42
C PHE A 119 9.88 3.10 -2.49
N PHE A 120 11.01 3.74 -2.17
CA PHE A 120 12.09 3.96 -3.14
C PHE A 120 12.72 2.65 -3.61
N VAL A 121 12.99 1.72 -2.68
CA VAL A 121 13.50 0.39 -3.02
C VAL A 121 12.52 -0.33 -3.95
N GLY A 122 11.24 -0.35 -3.62
CA GLY A 122 10.21 -0.96 -4.47
C GLY A 122 10.13 -0.32 -5.86
N ALA A 123 10.19 1.01 -5.95
CA ALA A 123 10.16 1.75 -7.22
C ALA A 123 11.38 1.45 -8.09
N VAL A 124 12.59 1.45 -7.51
CA VAL A 124 13.83 1.13 -8.24
C VAL A 124 13.84 -0.33 -8.69
N CYS A 125 13.50 -1.27 -7.80
CA CYS A 125 13.40 -2.69 -8.13
C CYS A 125 12.39 -2.93 -9.25
N GLY A 126 11.20 -2.31 -9.18
CA GLY A 126 10.17 -2.46 -10.20
C GLY A 126 10.56 -1.86 -11.55
N ALA A 127 11.13 -0.66 -11.56
CA ALA A 127 11.63 -0.04 -12.79
C ALA A 127 12.74 -0.88 -13.43
N PHE A 128 13.69 -1.35 -12.63
CA PHE A 128 14.77 -2.22 -13.10
C PHE A 128 14.26 -3.55 -13.66
N ALA A 129 13.28 -4.17 -12.98
CA ALA A 129 12.67 -5.42 -13.42
C ALA A 129 11.98 -5.29 -14.78
N VAL A 130 11.23 -4.20 -14.99
CA VAL A 130 10.53 -3.93 -16.26
C VAL A 130 11.51 -3.57 -17.37
N LEU A 131 12.43 -2.63 -17.10
CA LEU A 131 13.33 -2.09 -18.13
C LEU A 131 14.42 -3.07 -18.59
N LYS A 132 14.87 -3.97 -17.71
CA LYS A 132 15.99 -4.88 -18.03
C LYS A 132 15.57 -6.29 -18.42
N PHE A 133 14.48 -6.80 -17.84
CA PHE A 133 14.12 -8.21 -17.95
C PHE A 133 12.77 -8.46 -18.61
N GLU A 134 12.05 -7.40 -19.03
CA GLU A 134 10.72 -7.49 -19.66
C GLU A 134 9.74 -8.38 -18.86
N LEU A 135 9.92 -8.42 -17.53
CA LEU A 135 9.15 -9.30 -16.67
C LEU A 135 7.70 -8.82 -16.59
N PRO A 136 6.72 -9.75 -16.42
CA PRO A 136 5.33 -9.41 -16.16
C PRO A 136 5.17 -8.87 -14.73
N TRP A 137 5.73 -7.68 -14.48
CA TRP A 137 5.90 -7.12 -13.14
C TRP A 137 4.56 -6.93 -12.43
N LEU A 138 3.50 -6.60 -13.16
CA LEU A 138 2.15 -6.46 -12.60
C LEU A 138 1.62 -7.78 -12.02
N ALA A 139 1.85 -8.91 -12.72
CA ALA A 139 1.49 -10.24 -12.21
C ALA A 139 2.35 -10.65 -11.02
N ILE A 140 3.66 -10.39 -11.08
CA ILE A 140 4.61 -10.68 -9.99
C ILE A 140 4.21 -9.90 -8.72
N ALA A 141 3.94 -8.61 -8.86
CA ALA A 141 3.45 -7.78 -7.77
C ALA A 141 2.11 -8.29 -7.24
N GLY A 142 1.16 -8.62 -8.12
CA GLY A 142 -0.13 -9.19 -7.72
C GLY A 142 0.01 -10.48 -6.90
N VAL A 143 0.84 -11.42 -7.34
CA VAL A 143 1.14 -12.66 -6.60
C VAL A 143 1.79 -12.35 -5.25
N ALA A 144 2.75 -11.42 -5.19
CA ALA A 144 3.38 -11.02 -3.94
C ALA A 144 2.36 -10.44 -2.93
N TYR A 145 1.39 -9.65 -3.40
CA TYR A 145 0.28 -9.15 -2.56
C TYR A 145 -0.63 -10.28 -2.07
N VAL A 146 -0.97 -11.23 -2.94
CA VAL A 146 -1.76 -12.41 -2.55
C VAL A 146 -1.06 -13.18 -1.44
N LEU A 147 0.20 -13.56 -1.66
CA LEU A 147 1.00 -14.32 -0.69
C LEU A 147 1.20 -13.54 0.61
N GLY A 148 1.56 -12.27 0.53
CA GLY A 148 1.75 -11.42 1.71
C GLY A 148 0.48 -11.29 2.55
N GLY A 149 -0.68 -11.06 1.91
CA GLY A 149 -1.98 -10.99 2.58
C GLY A 149 -2.42 -12.32 3.21
N LEU A 150 -2.13 -13.45 2.55
CA LEU A 150 -2.41 -14.78 3.08
C LEU A 150 -1.50 -15.12 4.26
N ILE A 151 -0.19 -14.87 4.14
CA ILE A 151 0.78 -15.06 5.22
C ILE A 151 0.35 -14.25 6.44
N TRP A 152 0.02 -12.97 6.26
CA TRP A 152 -0.46 -12.13 7.36
C TRP A 152 -1.74 -12.67 7.99
N SER A 153 -2.70 -13.13 7.19
CA SER A 153 -3.94 -13.73 7.69
C SER A 153 -3.69 -14.99 8.51
N VAL A 154 -2.73 -15.83 8.13
CA VAL A 154 -2.33 -17.03 8.86
C VAL A 154 -1.56 -16.69 10.14
N VAL A 155 -0.55 -15.83 10.05
CA VAL A 155 0.28 -15.40 11.20
C VAL A 155 -0.59 -14.76 12.26
N LYS A 156 -1.47 -13.84 11.85
CA LYS A 156 -2.42 -13.19 12.75
C LYS A 156 -3.32 -14.21 13.45
N ARG A 157 -3.85 -15.20 12.71
CA ARG A 157 -4.69 -16.26 13.30
C ARG A 157 -3.91 -17.07 14.34
N ARG A 158 -2.61 -17.28 14.16
CA ARG A 158 -1.78 -17.98 15.16
C ARG A 158 -1.53 -17.15 16.42
N ILE A 159 -1.21 -15.85 16.27
CA ILE A 159 -0.96 -14.95 17.40
C ILE A 159 -2.19 -14.80 18.30
N TRP A 160 -3.38 -14.70 17.70
CA TRP A 160 -4.64 -14.53 18.44
C TRP A 160 -5.26 -15.83 18.98
N LEU A 161 -4.76 -17.00 18.58
CA LEU A 161 -5.16 -18.29 19.15
C LEU A 161 -4.19 -18.77 20.25
N SER A 162 -3.11 -18.02 20.48
CA SER A 162 -2.13 -18.28 21.55
C SER A 162 -2.32 -17.41 22.80
N GLU A 163 -3.35 -16.56 22.81
CA GLU A 163 -3.86 -15.82 23.97
C GLU A 163 -5.17 -16.46 24.44
#